data_AF-A0A372FZQ7-F1
#
_entry.id   AF-A0A372FZQ7-F1
#
_cell.length_a   1.000
_cell.length_b   1.000
_cell.length_c   1.000
_cell.angle_alpha   90.00
_cell.angle_beta   90.00
_cell.angle_gamma   90.00
#
_symmetry.space_group_name_H-M   'P 1'
#
loop_
_entity.id
_entity.type
_entity.pdbx_description
1 polymer ?
#
loop_
_entity_poly.entity_id
_entity_poly.type
_entity_poly.pdbx_seq_one_letter_code
_entity_poly.pdbx_strand_id
1 'polypeptide(L)' 'MAASGGFVLVELPDREQAIYLENAARGHVINDPDTVRLMDRKWDSLLGEALSTSTSLDLIRKLKVTP' A
#
# COMPACT_ATOMS: atom_id res chain seq x y z
N MET A 1 9.54 7.38 11.15
CA MET A 1 8.11 7.59 11.44
C MET A 1 7.36 6.36 10.98
N ALA A 2 6.88 5.54 11.92
CA ALA A 2 5.86 4.53 11.60
C ALA A 2 4.55 5.28 11.42
N ALA A 3 3.79 4.99 10.35
CA ALA A 3 2.43 5.51 10.24
C ALA A 3 1.62 4.86 11.37
N SER A 4 1.47 5.57 12.49
CA SER A 4 0.74 5.09 13.68
C SER A 4 -0.78 5.20 13.53
N GLY A 5 -1.28 5.24 12.29
CA GLY A 5 -2.68 5.37 11.92
C GLY A 5 -2.92 4.73 10.55
N GLY A 6 -4.18 4.40 10.26
CA GLY A 6 -4.58 3.83 8.97
C GLY A 6 -4.21 4.76 7.82
N PHE A 7 -3.83 4.18 6.69
CA PHE A 7 -3.52 4.90 5.46
C PHE A 7 -4.22 4.24 4.28
N VAL A 8 -4.39 5.02 3.21
CA VAL A 8 -4.90 4.54 1.92
C VAL A 8 -3.85 4.86 0.85
N LEU A 9 -3.45 3.85 0.08
CA LEU A 9 -2.68 4.06 -1.16
C LEU A 9 -3.68 4.33 -2.29
N VAL A 10 -3.48 5.41 -3.02
CA VAL A 10 -4.36 5.88 -4.08
C VAL A 10 -3.58 6.01 -5.38
N GLU A 11 -4.14 5.49 -6.47
CA GLU A 11 -3.68 5.75 -7.83
C GLU A 11 -4.56 6.85 -8.46
N LEU A 12 -3.92 7.93 -8.90
CA LEU A 12 -4.55 9.08 -9.54
C LEU A 12 -4.75 8.81 -11.05
N PRO A 13 -5.64 9.55 -11.74
CA PRO A 13 -5.95 9.31 -13.15
C PRO A 13 -4.75 9.40 -14.11
N ASP A 14 -3.69 10.11 -13.72
CA ASP A 14 -2.42 10.28 -14.43
C ASP A 14 -1.37 9.21 -14.07
N ARG A 15 -1.76 8.18 -13.31
CA ARG A 15 -0.89 7.17 -12.70
C ARG A 15 0.09 7.71 -11.67
N GLU A 16 -0.13 8.93 -11.17
CA GLU A 16 0.54 9.35 -9.94
C GLU A 16 0.02 8.52 -8.77
N GLN A 17 0.90 8.26 -7.80
CA GLN A 17 0.53 7.55 -6.59
C GLN A 17 0.63 8.50 -5.41
N ALA A 18 -0.35 8.40 -4.51
CA ALA A 18 -0.38 9.19 -3.29
C ALA A 18 -0.82 8.34 -2.11
N ILE A 19 -0.47 8.81 -0.92
CA ILE A 19 -0.95 8.27 0.35
C ILE A 19 -1.92 9.27 0.94
N TYR A 20 -3.12 8.81 1.27
CA TYR A 20 -4.04 9.53 2.13
C TYR A 20 -3.94 9.01 3.56
N LEU A 21 -3.73 9.93 4.49
CA LEU A 21 -3.69 9.68 5.93
C LEU A 21 -4.81 10.47 6.59
N GLU A 22 -5.67 9.78 7.33
CA GLU A 22 -6.69 10.44 8.14
C GLU A 22 -6.30 10.37 9.62
N ASN A 23 -6.26 11.52 10.27
CA ASN A 23 -6.26 11.60 11.73
C ASN A 23 -7.55 12.27 12.20
N ALA A 24 -7.82 12.19 13.50
CA ALA A 24 -9.06 12.69 14.10
C ALA A 24 -9.33 14.20 13.86
N ALA A 25 -8.32 14.97 13.45
CA ALA A 25 -8.43 16.40 13.22
C ALA A 25 -8.37 16.79 11.73
N ARG A 26 -7.69 16.02 10.87
CA ARG A 26 -7.39 16.40 9.48
C ARG A 26 -6.91 15.22 8.63
N GLY A 27 -7.31 15.22 7.36
CA GLY A 27 -6.73 14.40 6.30
C GLY A 27 -5.47 15.02 5.69
N HIS A 28 -4.48 14.20 5.34
CA HIS A 28 -3.23 14.61 4.70
C HIS A 28 -2.94 13.76 3.46
N VAL A 29 -2.52 14.41 2.38
CA VAL A 29 -2.11 13.75 1.13
C VAL A 29 -0.61 13.88 0.98
N ILE A 30 0.07 12.75 0.76
CA ILE A 30 1.52 12.69 0.49
C ILE A 30 1.70 12.10 -0.90
N ASN A 31 2.33 12.84 -1.81
CA ASN A 31 2.66 12.40 -3.17
C ASN A 31 4.17 12.39 -3.44
N ASP A 32 5.00 12.50 -2.38
CA ASP A 32 6.44 12.31 -2.50
C ASP A 32 6.76 10.87 -2.96
N PRO A 33 7.38 10.67 -4.14
CA PRO A 33 7.54 9.34 -4.73
C PRO A 33 8.34 8.36 -3.87
N ASP A 34 9.34 8.85 -3.13
CA ASP A 34 10.15 8.00 -2.25
C ASP A 34 9.37 7.54 -1.03
N THR A 35 8.57 8.43 -0.44
CA THR A 35 7.68 8.10 0.67
C THR A 35 6.59 7.12 0.24
N VAL A 36 5.99 7.33 -0.93
CA VAL A 36 4.99 6.42 -1.51
C VAL A 36 5.58 5.01 -1.70
N ARG A 37 6.73 4.91 -2.38
CA ARG A 37 7.44 3.62 -2.57
C ARG A 37 7.87 2.94 -1.28
N LEU A 38 8.17 3.72 -0.24
CA LEU A 38 8.52 3.17 1.06
C LEU A 38 7.30 2.54 1.74
N MET A 39 6.14 3.20 1.67
CA MET A 39 4.92 2.71 2.32
C MET A 39 4.32 1.52 1.57
N ASP A 40 4.38 1.53 0.24
CA ASP A 40 3.99 0.39 -0.60
C ASP A 40 4.77 -0.88 -0.23
N ARG A 41 6.11 -0.81 -0.15
CA ARG A 41 6.94 -1.93 0.30
C ARG A 41 6.65 -2.41 1.72
N LYS A 42 6.33 -1.48 2.63
CA LYS A 42 5.94 -1.84 4.00
C LYS A 42 4.60 -2.57 4.02
N TRP A 43 3.65 -2.13 3.22
CA TRP A 43 2.35 -2.78 3.07
C TRP A 43 2.52 -4.21 2.54
N ASP A 44 3.31 -4.40 1.49
CA ASP A 44 3.61 -5.72 0.93
C ASP A 44 4.25 -6.67 1.95
N SER A 45 5.20 -6.18 2.74
CA SER A 45 5.84 -6.96 3.80
C SER A 45 4.83 -7.39 4.87
N LEU A 46 4.04 -6.43 5.36
CA LEU A 46 3.01 -6.69 6.39
C LEU A 46 1.96 -7.68 5.89
N LEU A 47 1.53 -7.54 4.64
CA LEU A 47 0.61 -8.48 4.02
C LEU A 47 1.25 -9.87 3.91
N GLY A 48 2.50 -9.96 3.46
CA GLY A 48 3.24 -11.23 3.38
C GLY A 48 3.39 -11.94 4.72
N GLU A 49 3.65 -11.19 5.80
CA GLU A 49 3.76 -11.73 7.17
C GLU A 49 2.40 -12.19 7.73
N ALA A 50 1.32 -11.51 7.39
CA ALA A 50 -0.02 -11.84 7.85
C ALA A 50 -0.66 -13.00 7.06
N LEU A 51 -0.24 -13.22 5.82
CA LEU A 51 -0.78 -14.28 4.96
C LEU A 51 -0.15 -15.64 5.27
N SER A 52 -0.98 -16.68 5.32
CA SER A 52 -0.48 -18.05 5.28
C SER A 52 0.19 -18.33 3.92
N THR A 53 1.17 -19.25 3.91
CA THR A 53 1.87 -19.66 2.68
C THR A 53 0.92 -20.03 1.53
N SER A 54 -0.18 -20.73 1.82
CA SER A 54 -1.20 -21.08 0.81
C SER A 54 -1.86 -19.85 0.19
N THR A 55 -2.19 -18.84 1.01
CA THR A 55 -2.85 -17.62 0.55
C THR A 55 -1.90 -16.76 -0.28
N SER A 56 -0.63 -16.67 0.13
CA SER A 56 0.42 -16.00 -0.65
C SER A 56 0.62 -16.66 -2.03
N LEU A 57 0.62 -18.00 -2.08
CA LEU A 57 0.73 -18.74 -3.35
C LEU A 57 -0.46 -18.50 -4.27
N ASP A 58 -1.68 -18.46 -3.73
CA ASP A 58 -2.88 -18.17 -4.51
C ASP A 58 -2.88 -16.74 -5.06
N LEU A 59 -2.38 -15.76 -4.30
CA LEU A 59 -2.24 -14.38 -4.74
C LEU A 59 -1.24 -14.28 -5.91
N ILE A 60 -0.05 -14.89 -5.78
CA ILE A 60 0.96 -14.92 -6.85
C ILE A 60 0.39 -15.54 -8.13
N ARG A 61 -0.37 -16.64 -8.00
CA ARG A 61 -1.02 -17.28 -9.14
C ARG A 61 -1.98 -16.33 -9.85
N LYS A 62 -2.88 -15.65 -9.12
CA LYS A 62 -3.84 -14.69 -9.70
C LYS A 62 -3.14 -13.57 -10.48
N LEU A 63 -2.08 -13.00 -9.91
CA LEU A 63 -1.33 -11.92 -10.55
C LEU A 63 -0.59 -12.38 -11.81
N LYS A 64 -0.09 -13.63 -11.85
CA LYS A 64 0.51 -14.20 -13.08
C LYS A 64 -0.48 -14.43 -14.22
N VAL A 65 -1.79 -14.50 -13.95
CA VAL A 65 -2.81 -14.71 -15.00
C VAL A 65 -3.39 -13.39 -15.54
N THR A 66 -2.93 -12.24 -15.04
CA THR A 66 -3.37 -10.94 -15.54
C THR A 66 -2.37 -10.48 -16.61
N PRO A 67 -2.77 -10.38 -17.90
CA PRO A 67 -1.86 -10.03 -19.00
C PRO A 67 -1.42 -8.57 -18.99
#